data_AF-A0A7C5LZH9-F1
#
_entry.id   AF-A0A7C5LZH9-F1
#
_cell.length_a   1.000
_cell.length_b   1.000
_cell.length_c   1.000
_cell.angle_alpha   90.00
_cell.angle_beta   90.00
_cell.angle_gamma   90.00
#
_symmetry.space_group_name_H-M   'P 1'
#
loop_
_entity.id
_entity.type
_entity.pdbx_description
1 polymer ?
#
loop_
_entity_poly.entity_id
_entity_poly.type
_entity_poly.pdbx_seq_one_letter_code
_entity_poly.pdbx_strand_id
1 'polypeptide(L)'
;MTRHILKLLTLLVAVLVIVQPASAQNRRADPDLGGILEDILGGKRDGGIVSPRFGLIENIPVMVKYDQGNTPIPDGSMVVITAYAPPAPNERRAYPLVLGESRILLRSLYAPLQLVIAVPSTVTENIDYANIDARIIDPAGQTIFGMPERVQYRGRDQAVVNLRDQRTTTRPFPDENLVKFETVSGQVSIPYEIMMGRGANLVVRLVEDGLAGGPNQIIAGETRQMLDGISLPYKFSLTRPLNTKTADVPLVFDVWIEDWAGRKTFTLAKPVRFNGGGRFYDLPLVALTLDQPVTQPQPPAPVSAIPPTITGEARFDAYKGLPKGSVMIVELERQDYTARPARIASQRIPLDGLSGYIKFDLRPTETGIYDQNPKPRLRIRIEDKSGRVFFSNPGGTELKRGFQAIHLRAAPNY
;
A
#
# COMPACT_ATOMS: atom_id res chain seq x y z
N MET A 1 68.48 -44.24 31.77
CA MET A 1 67.39 -45.16 31.39
C MET A 1 66.29 -45.03 32.44
N THR A 2 65.06 -44.79 31.96
CA THR A 2 63.76 -44.96 32.64
C THR A 2 63.56 -44.32 34.03
N ARG A 3 62.86 -43.17 34.06
CA ARG A 3 61.72 -42.81 34.95
C ARG A 3 61.59 -41.29 35.18
N HIS A 4 61.12 -40.52 34.19
CA HIS A 4 60.56 -39.18 34.46
C HIS A 4 59.30 -38.85 33.63
N ILE A 5 58.68 -39.86 32.99
CA ILE A 5 57.40 -39.72 32.30
C ILE A 5 56.30 -40.31 33.19
N LEU A 6 55.91 -39.59 34.24
CA LEU A 6 54.59 -39.67 34.90
C LEU A 6 54.62 -38.72 36.11
N LYS A 7 53.67 -37.79 36.19
CA LYS A 7 53.47 -36.71 37.20
C LYS A 7 53.69 -35.27 36.71
N LEU A 8 53.72 -35.06 35.39
CA LEU A 8 53.44 -33.76 34.76
C LEU A 8 51.93 -33.55 34.48
N LEU A 9 51.06 -34.28 35.19
CA LEU A 9 49.61 -34.34 34.94
C LEU A 9 48.81 -34.29 36.25
N THR A 10 49.12 -33.32 37.11
CA THR A 10 48.31 -32.92 38.28
C THR A 10 48.67 -31.48 38.68
N LEU A 11 48.92 -30.63 37.68
CA LEU A 11 49.18 -29.20 37.83
C LEU A 11 48.40 -28.41 36.79
N LEU A 12 47.10 -28.70 36.68
CA LEU A 12 46.12 -27.89 35.97
C LEU A 12 44.75 -28.44 36.39
N VAL A 13 43.81 -27.56 36.75
CA VAL A 13 42.47 -27.89 37.31
C VAL A 13 42.42 -28.05 38.85
N ALA A 14 42.80 -26.98 39.55
CA ALA A 14 42.14 -26.54 40.79
C ALA A 14 42.30 -25.01 40.92
N VAL A 15 42.00 -24.29 39.84
CA VAL A 15 41.74 -22.85 39.87
C VAL A 15 40.26 -22.70 40.21
N LEU A 16 39.94 -22.69 41.49
CA LEU A 16 38.62 -22.31 41.98
C LEU A 16 38.76 -21.82 43.43
N VAL A 17 38.16 -20.64 43.69
CA VAL A 17 37.58 -20.20 44.97
C VAL A 17 38.44 -19.34 45.92
N ILE A 18 38.14 -18.04 45.84
CA ILE A 18 37.98 -17.03 46.91
C ILE A 18 39.25 -16.38 47.51
N VAL A 19 39.48 -15.09 47.18
CA VAL A 19 39.43 -13.95 48.13
C VAL A 19 39.03 -12.68 47.37
N GLN A 20 37.98 -12.00 47.84
CA GLN A 20 37.43 -10.73 47.33
C GLN A 20 38.27 -9.51 47.76
N PRO A 21 38.22 -8.38 47.02
CA PRO A 21 38.32 -7.07 47.65
C PRO A 21 36.96 -6.36 47.64
N ALA A 22 36.54 -5.95 48.84
CA ALA A 22 35.43 -5.06 49.09
C ALA A 22 35.66 -3.73 48.36
N SER A 23 34.82 -3.45 47.35
CA SER A 23 34.73 -2.14 46.72
C SER A 23 33.56 -1.39 47.31
N ALA A 24 33.88 -0.30 47.99
CA ALA A 24 32.96 0.60 48.65
C ALA A 24 31.89 1.14 47.68
N GLN A 25 30.64 1.11 48.15
CA GLN A 25 29.51 1.81 47.56
C GLN A 25 29.72 3.33 47.68
N ASN A 26 30.29 3.95 46.65
CA ASN A 26 30.08 5.38 46.42
C ASN A 26 28.78 5.55 45.63
N ARG A 27 27.67 5.70 46.35
CA ARG A 27 26.49 6.41 45.86
C ARG A 27 26.89 7.87 45.67
N ARG A 28 27.31 8.25 44.45
CA ARG A 28 27.11 9.61 43.96
C ARG A 28 25.82 9.59 43.17
N ALA A 29 24.81 10.24 43.74
CA ALA A 29 23.64 10.69 43.04
C ALA A 29 24.10 11.56 41.87
N ASP A 30 23.68 11.21 40.66
CA ASP A 30 23.69 12.14 39.55
C ASP A 30 22.80 13.35 39.91
N PRO A 31 23.20 14.58 39.56
CA PRO A 31 22.40 15.75 39.79
C PRO A 31 21.13 15.68 38.95
N ASP A 32 20.02 15.83 39.65
CA ASP A 32 18.68 16.05 39.15
C ASP A 32 18.66 17.09 38.00
N LEU A 33 18.60 16.59 36.76
CA LEU A 33 18.33 17.39 35.56
C LEU A 33 16.91 18.00 35.58
N GLY A 34 16.07 17.68 36.57
CA GLY A 34 14.76 18.28 36.78
C GLY A 34 14.79 19.74 37.24
N GLY A 35 15.87 20.18 37.90
CA GLY A 35 15.96 21.56 38.43
C GLY A 35 16.35 22.63 37.42
N ILE A 36 16.96 22.28 36.29
CA ILE A 36 17.47 23.27 35.32
C ILE A 36 16.35 23.79 34.39
N LEU A 37 15.25 23.03 34.24
CA LEU A 37 14.10 23.48 33.44
C LEU A 37 13.17 24.42 34.21
N GLU A 38 13.15 24.36 35.54
CA GLU A 38 12.30 25.23 36.38
C GLU A 38 12.84 26.67 36.48
N ASP A 39 14.13 26.89 36.20
CA ASP A 39 14.78 28.21 36.34
C ASP A 39 14.83 29.03 35.02
N ILE A 40 14.60 28.38 33.86
CA ILE A 40 14.55 29.07 32.55
C ILE A 40 13.14 29.62 32.23
N LEU A 41 12.10 29.00 32.80
CA LEU A 41 10.69 29.35 32.55
C LEU A 41 10.06 29.88 33.83
N GLY A 42 10.50 31.07 34.26
CA GLY A 42 10.04 31.71 35.48
C GLY A 42 8.51 31.81 35.56
N GLY A 43 7.92 31.29 36.65
CA GLY A 43 6.50 31.46 36.94
C GLY A 43 6.08 30.78 38.23
N LYS A 44 5.86 31.59 39.28
CA LYS A 44 5.37 31.18 40.60
C LYS A 44 4.07 30.36 40.52
N ARG A 45 3.98 29.36 41.40
CA ARG A 45 2.80 28.55 41.66
C ARG A 45 1.70 29.41 42.29
N ASP A 46 0.51 29.39 41.67
CA ASP A 46 -0.77 29.47 42.38
C ASP A 46 -1.79 28.58 41.66
N GLY A 47 -2.36 27.65 42.42
CA GLY A 47 -3.69 27.06 42.24
C GLY A 47 -4.05 26.42 40.89
N GLY A 48 -3.96 25.09 40.83
CA GLY A 48 -4.78 24.27 39.91
C GLY A 48 -4.19 24.04 38.52
N ILE A 49 -3.03 23.40 38.44
CA ILE A 49 -2.49 22.95 37.17
C ILE A 49 -3.06 21.57 36.86
N VAL A 50 -4.06 21.53 35.97
CA VAL A 50 -4.23 20.37 35.08
C VAL A 50 -2.92 20.27 34.32
N SER A 51 -2.06 19.32 34.69
CA SER A 51 -0.86 19.04 33.91
C SER A 51 -1.30 18.86 32.46
N PRO A 52 -0.80 19.65 31.50
CA PRO A 52 -1.00 19.31 30.11
C PRO A 52 -0.42 17.91 29.96
N ARG A 53 -1.25 16.94 29.55
CA ARG A 53 -0.76 15.63 29.14
C ARG A 53 0.07 15.83 27.87
N PHE A 54 1.26 16.38 28.01
CA PHE A 54 2.30 16.24 26.99
C PHE A 54 2.52 14.73 26.89
N GLY A 55 2.12 14.15 25.75
CA GLY A 55 2.18 12.72 25.53
C GLY A 55 3.58 12.20 25.87
N LEU A 56 3.68 11.38 26.91
CA LEU A 56 4.93 10.71 27.26
C LEU A 56 5.36 9.86 26.06
N ILE A 57 6.65 9.88 25.73
CA ILE A 57 7.20 8.98 24.71
C ILE A 57 7.56 7.68 25.44
N GLU A 58 6.94 6.59 25.01
CA GLU A 58 7.32 5.23 25.40
C GLU A 58 8.37 4.69 24.44
N ASN A 59 9.26 3.86 24.98
CA ASN A 59 10.35 3.27 24.24
C ASN A 59 10.13 1.76 24.15
N ILE A 60 10.02 1.24 22.93
CA ILE A 60 10.01 -0.21 22.68
C ILE A 60 11.46 -0.65 22.41
N PRO A 61 12.12 -1.35 23.35
CA PRO A 61 13.46 -1.87 23.11
C PRO A 61 13.40 -3.06 22.16
N VAL A 62 14.23 -3.04 21.12
CA VAL A 62 14.35 -4.10 20.11
C VAL A 62 15.81 -4.53 19.98
N MET A 63 16.06 -5.84 20.06
CA MET A 63 17.35 -6.45 19.77
C MET A 63 17.29 -7.06 18.36
N VAL A 64 18.09 -6.53 17.44
CA VAL A 64 18.20 -7.04 16.08
C VAL A 64 19.41 -7.96 15.97
N LYS A 65 19.16 -9.23 15.66
CA LYS A 65 20.19 -10.22 15.35
C LYS A 65 20.15 -10.53 13.87
N TYR A 66 21.31 -10.55 13.22
CA TYR A 66 21.44 -11.02 11.85
C TYR A 66 22.82 -11.65 11.68
N ASP A 67 22.90 -12.69 10.86
CA ASP A 67 24.16 -13.32 10.50
C ASP A 67 24.57 -12.84 9.12
N GLN A 68 25.69 -12.13 9.03
CA GLN A 68 26.22 -11.64 7.75
C GLN A 68 26.77 -12.78 6.87
N GLY A 69 27.02 -13.96 7.45
CA GLY A 69 27.64 -15.08 6.75
C GLY A 69 28.90 -14.65 5.99
N ASN A 70 29.05 -15.16 4.76
CA ASN A 70 30.15 -14.80 3.86
C ASN A 70 29.81 -13.64 2.91
N THR A 71 28.61 -13.06 2.99
CA THR A 71 28.15 -12.08 2.02
C THR A 71 28.04 -10.72 2.71
N PRO A 72 29.00 -9.80 2.47
CA PRO A 72 29.04 -8.53 3.17
C PRO A 72 27.76 -7.73 2.94
N ILE A 73 27.39 -6.94 3.95
CA ILE A 73 26.31 -5.97 3.81
C ILE A 73 26.85 -4.80 2.98
N PRO A 74 26.17 -4.40 1.89
CA PRO A 74 26.61 -3.25 1.09
C PRO A 74 26.71 -1.97 1.93
N ASP A 75 27.73 -1.17 1.64
CA ASP A 75 27.85 0.17 2.22
C ASP A 75 26.60 1.00 1.90
N GLY A 76 26.10 1.72 2.90
CA GLY A 76 24.87 2.50 2.77
C GLY A 76 23.58 1.73 3.09
N SER A 77 23.66 0.45 3.45
CA SER A 77 22.49 -0.32 3.90
C SER A 77 21.93 0.24 5.22
N MET A 78 20.61 0.13 5.39
CA MET A 78 19.90 0.60 6.59
C MET A 78 19.09 -0.51 7.23
N VAL A 79 19.11 -0.59 8.56
CA VAL A 79 18.11 -1.33 9.33
C VAL A 79 16.89 -0.44 9.46
N VAL A 80 15.72 -0.98 9.15
CA VAL A 80 14.42 -0.37 9.41
C VAL A 80 13.68 -1.28 10.37
N ILE A 81 13.21 -0.73 11.48
CA ILE A 81 12.35 -1.42 12.44
C ILE A 81 11.07 -0.62 12.63
N THR A 82 9.93 -1.27 12.49
CA THR A 82 8.61 -0.68 12.64
C THR A 82 7.82 -1.41 13.72
N ALA A 83 7.20 -0.68 14.63
CA ALA A 83 6.20 -1.19 15.53
C ALA A 83 4.81 -0.85 15.00
N TYR A 84 3.89 -1.81 15.00
CA TYR A 84 2.50 -1.58 14.63
C TYR A 84 1.53 -2.37 15.50
N ALA A 85 0.38 -1.78 15.82
CA ALA A 85 -0.69 -2.47 16.51
C ALA A 85 -1.55 -3.23 15.48
N PRO A 86 -1.91 -4.49 15.76
CA PRO A 86 -2.94 -5.17 14.99
C PRO A 86 -4.30 -4.51 15.24
N PRO A 87 -5.24 -4.63 14.28
CA PRO A 87 -6.60 -4.11 14.47
C PRO A 87 -7.31 -4.81 15.64
N ALA A 88 -8.23 -4.10 16.30
CA ALA A 88 -9.02 -4.65 17.40
C ALA A 88 -9.82 -5.90 16.94
N PRO A 89 -10.01 -6.93 17.79
CA PRO A 89 -10.62 -8.21 17.41
C PRO A 89 -12.01 -8.14 16.76
N ASN A 90 -12.72 -7.02 16.93
CA ASN A 90 -14.07 -6.80 16.40
C ASN A 90 -14.14 -5.78 15.25
N GLU A 91 -13.02 -5.19 14.87
CA GLU A 91 -12.93 -4.25 13.76
C GLU A 91 -12.48 -4.96 12.50
N ARG A 92 -13.44 -5.55 11.76
CA ARG A 92 -13.19 -6.33 10.53
C ARG A 92 -12.53 -5.56 9.38
N ARG A 93 -12.15 -4.29 9.55
CA ARG A 93 -11.73 -3.35 8.50
C ARG A 93 -10.76 -2.24 8.97
N ALA A 94 -10.01 -2.44 10.04
CA ALA A 94 -9.04 -1.45 10.51
C ALA A 94 -7.62 -1.77 9.99
N TYR A 95 -6.91 -0.74 9.54
CA TYR A 95 -5.50 -0.82 9.17
C TYR A 95 -4.64 -1.10 10.41
N PRO A 96 -3.52 -1.82 10.29
CA PRO A 96 -2.54 -1.85 11.37
C PRO A 96 -2.04 -0.44 11.65
N LEU A 97 -2.15 0.00 12.90
CA LEU A 97 -1.74 1.33 13.32
C LEU A 97 -0.23 1.34 13.53
N VAL A 98 0.50 2.11 12.72
CA VAL A 98 1.95 2.28 12.92
C VAL A 98 2.16 3.10 14.20
N LEU A 99 2.91 2.51 15.12
CA LEU A 99 3.20 3.08 16.44
C LEU A 99 4.48 3.91 16.43
N GLY A 100 5.47 3.46 15.66
CA GLY A 100 6.75 4.15 15.49
C GLY A 100 7.66 3.38 14.55
N GLU A 101 8.66 4.06 14.01
CA GLU A 101 9.67 3.49 13.13
C GLU A 101 11.05 4.06 13.47
N SER A 102 12.06 3.19 13.48
CA SER A 102 13.46 3.55 13.67
C SER A 102 14.28 3.10 12.46
N ARG A 103 15.09 4.01 11.92
CA ARG A 103 15.98 3.76 10.78
C ARG A 103 17.41 4.07 11.16
N ILE A 104 18.31 3.11 10.95
CA ILE A 104 19.73 3.25 11.30
C ILE A 104 20.59 2.77 10.15
N LEU A 105 21.53 3.62 9.75
CA LEU A 105 22.56 3.28 8.77
C LEU A 105 23.52 2.25 9.37
N LEU A 106 23.76 1.13 8.69
CA LEU A 106 24.59 0.02 9.18
C LEU A 106 26.10 0.26 9.06
N ARG A 107 26.54 1.50 8.87
CA ARG A 107 27.95 1.81 8.62
C ARG A 107 28.81 1.35 9.80
N SER A 108 29.54 0.25 9.60
CA SER A 108 30.39 -0.37 10.62
C SER A 108 29.66 -0.86 11.88
N LEU A 109 28.33 -1.06 11.79
CA LEU A 109 27.53 -1.64 12.88
C LEU A 109 27.35 -3.14 12.66
N TYR A 110 27.64 -3.93 13.70
CA TYR A 110 27.56 -5.38 13.68
C TYR A 110 26.43 -5.87 14.58
N ALA A 111 25.80 -6.99 14.20
CA ALA A 111 24.84 -7.66 15.05
C ALA A 111 25.51 -8.20 16.33
N PRO A 112 24.81 -8.25 17.47
CA PRO A 112 23.44 -7.79 17.66
C PRO A 112 23.34 -6.26 17.85
N LEU A 113 22.30 -5.64 17.30
CA LEU A 113 22.02 -4.21 17.47
C LEU A 113 20.91 -4.00 18.51
N GLN A 114 21.16 -3.12 19.48
CA GLN A 114 20.16 -2.68 20.44
C GLN A 114 19.57 -1.36 19.97
N LEU A 115 18.33 -1.41 19.50
CA LEU A 115 17.63 -0.28 18.93
C LEU A 115 16.36 0.00 19.74
N VAL A 116 15.87 1.23 19.66
CA VAL A 116 14.65 1.66 20.36
C VAL A 116 13.69 2.23 19.33
N ILE A 117 12.42 1.86 19.43
CA ILE A 117 11.33 2.50 18.70
C ILE A 117 10.63 3.45 19.66
N ALA A 118 10.67 4.75 19.36
CA ALA A 118 9.93 5.75 20.09
C ALA A 118 8.45 5.71 19.67
N VAL A 119 7.56 5.59 20.64
CA VAL A 119 6.11 5.47 20.44
C VAL A 119 5.39 6.45 21.35
N PRO A 120 4.37 7.20 20.87
CA PRO A 120 3.59 8.06 21.76
C PRO A 120 2.72 7.23 22.72
N SER A 121 2.80 7.51 24.03
CA SER A 121 2.00 6.85 25.09
C SER A 121 0.50 6.89 24.82
N THR A 122 0.00 7.98 24.24
CA THR A 122 -1.41 8.13 23.87
C THR A 122 -1.90 7.07 22.88
N VAL A 123 -0.97 6.46 22.13
CA VAL A 123 -1.30 5.39 21.17
C VAL A 123 -1.23 4.03 21.86
N THR A 124 -0.30 3.82 22.80
CA THR A 124 -0.09 2.54 23.49
C THR A 124 -1.02 2.28 24.66
N GLU A 125 -1.67 3.31 25.22
CA GLU A 125 -2.61 3.20 26.35
C GLU A 125 -3.69 2.12 26.16
N ASN A 126 -4.12 1.87 24.92
CA ASN A 126 -5.20 0.92 24.59
C ASN A 126 -4.75 -0.30 23.76
N ILE A 127 -3.44 -0.58 23.72
CA ILE A 127 -2.90 -1.68 22.90
C ILE A 127 -2.34 -2.77 23.80
N ASP A 128 -2.88 -3.99 23.68
CA ASP A 128 -2.40 -5.17 24.42
C ASP A 128 -1.00 -5.61 23.99
N TYR A 129 -0.68 -5.48 22.69
CA TYR A 129 0.61 -5.84 22.11
C TYR A 129 0.90 -5.13 20.79
N ALA A 130 2.18 -4.87 20.51
CA ALA A 130 2.67 -4.38 19.23
C ALA A 130 3.33 -5.52 18.45
N ASN A 131 3.13 -5.59 17.14
CA ASN A 131 3.96 -6.40 16.26
C ASN A 131 5.19 -5.59 15.83
N ILE A 132 6.33 -6.25 15.78
CA ILE A 132 7.59 -5.68 15.31
C ILE A 132 7.90 -6.27 13.94
N ASP A 133 8.12 -5.40 12.96
CA ASP A 133 8.70 -5.74 11.67
C ASP A 133 10.10 -5.13 11.56
N ALA A 134 11.03 -5.89 11.02
CA ALA A 134 12.42 -5.48 10.91
C ALA A 134 13.03 -6.03 9.62
N ARG A 135 13.81 -5.18 8.95
CA ARG A 135 14.46 -5.52 7.70
C ARG A 135 15.74 -4.71 7.51
N ILE A 136 16.68 -5.27 6.74
CA ILE A 136 17.81 -4.52 6.23
C ILE A 136 17.55 -4.26 4.76
N ILE A 137 17.59 -2.99 4.38
CA ILE A 137 17.49 -2.55 2.99
C ILE A 137 18.84 -2.07 2.50
N ASP A 138 19.14 -2.36 1.24
CA ASP A 138 20.32 -1.84 0.56
C ASP A 138 20.12 -0.37 0.11
N PRO A 139 21.14 0.29 -0.47
CA PRO A 139 21.01 1.66 -0.97
C PRO A 139 19.98 1.83 -2.09
N ALA A 140 19.60 0.75 -2.79
CA ALA A 140 18.55 0.75 -3.80
C ALA A 140 17.14 0.55 -3.20
N GLY A 141 17.04 0.35 -1.88
CA GLY A 141 15.79 0.12 -1.16
C GLY A 141 15.32 -1.34 -1.19
N GLN A 142 16.11 -2.27 -1.72
CA GLN A 142 15.78 -3.69 -1.76
C GLN A 142 16.04 -4.33 -0.39
N THR A 143 15.09 -5.15 0.09
CA THR A 143 15.27 -5.92 1.31
C THR A 143 16.28 -7.05 1.08
N ILE A 144 17.40 -7.01 1.80
CA ILE A 144 18.46 -8.04 1.74
C ILE A 144 18.42 -8.97 2.95
N PHE A 145 17.92 -8.49 4.10
CA PHE A 145 17.60 -9.32 5.25
C PHE A 145 16.20 -9.02 5.74
N GLY A 146 15.42 -10.05 6.05
CA GLY A 146 14.06 -9.90 6.55
C GLY A 146 13.73 -10.87 7.67
N MET A 147 12.68 -10.54 8.42
CA MET A 147 12.15 -11.42 9.46
C MET A 147 11.43 -12.62 8.85
N PRO A 148 11.79 -13.86 9.23
CA PRO A 148 11.04 -15.04 8.80
C PRO A 148 9.70 -15.18 9.55
N GLU A 149 9.63 -14.65 10.77
CA GLU A 149 8.50 -14.78 11.68
C GLU A 149 8.19 -13.43 12.33
N ARG A 150 6.92 -13.16 12.61
CA ARG A 150 6.48 -11.93 13.29
C ARG A 150 6.84 -12.00 14.77
N VAL A 151 7.35 -10.90 15.32
CA VAL A 151 7.65 -10.78 16.76
C VAL A 151 6.62 -9.86 17.40
N GLN A 152 6.15 -10.23 18.59
CA GLN A 152 5.21 -9.43 19.38
C GLN A 152 5.91 -8.83 20.60
N TYR A 153 5.60 -7.58 20.92
CA TYR A 153 6.04 -6.85 22.10
C TYR A 153 4.83 -6.54 22.99
N ARG A 154 4.93 -6.87 24.29
CA ARG A 154 3.84 -6.73 25.28
C ARG A 154 4.20 -5.84 26.47
N GLY A 155 5.14 -4.91 26.29
CA GLY A 155 5.49 -3.91 27.30
C GLY A 155 6.44 -4.34 28.42
N ARG A 156 6.84 -5.63 28.52
CA ARG A 156 7.69 -6.12 29.62
C ARG A 156 9.10 -6.52 29.20
N ASP A 157 9.23 -7.23 28.08
CA ASP A 157 10.49 -7.81 27.62
C ASP A 157 10.94 -7.19 26.30
N GLN A 158 12.26 -7.07 26.12
CA GLN A 158 12.85 -6.62 24.85
C GLN A 158 12.42 -7.54 23.69
N ALA A 159 11.96 -6.93 22.59
CA ALA A 159 11.61 -7.68 21.40
C ALA A 159 12.89 -8.14 20.69
N VAL A 160 13.09 -9.44 20.53
CA VAL A 160 14.25 -10.00 19.83
C VAL A 160 13.85 -10.40 18.42
N VAL A 161 14.39 -9.72 17.42
CA VAL A 161 14.15 -10.03 16.00
C VAL A 161 15.38 -10.70 15.39
N ASN A 162 15.16 -11.80 14.68
CA ASN A 162 16.22 -12.53 13.99
C ASN A 162 16.02 -12.37 12.48
N LEU A 163 16.88 -11.59 11.83
CA LEU A 163 16.83 -11.40 10.39
C LEU A 163 17.62 -12.50 9.70
N ARG A 164 17.07 -13.01 8.60
CA ARG A 164 17.73 -13.98 7.74
C ARG A 164 18.03 -13.35 6.40
N ASP A 165 19.16 -13.78 5.81
CA ASP A 165 19.53 -13.38 4.47
C ASP A 165 18.44 -13.85 3.48
N GLN A 166 17.88 -12.90 2.74
CA GLN A 166 16.87 -13.16 1.72
C GLN A 166 17.46 -13.17 0.32
N ARG A 167 18.77 -12.94 0.16
CA ARG A 167 19.48 -13.01 -1.12
C ARG A 167 19.56 -14.44 -1.68
N THR A 168 19.42 -15.46 -0.82
CA THR A 168 19.55 -16.89 -1.18
C THR A 168 18.26 -17.70 -1.11
N THR A 169 17.13 -17.12 -0.68
CA THR A 169 15.83 -17.81 -0.76
C THR A 169 15.26 -17.67 -2.17
N THR A 170 15.75 -18.52 -3.07
CA THR A 170 14.98 -18.96 -4.24
C THR A 170 13.74 -19.70 -3.74
N ARG A 171 12.71 -18.94 -3.34
CA ARG A 171 11.35 -19.44 -3.51
C ARG A 171 11.22 -19.84 -4.98
N PRO A 172 10.62 -20.99 -5.32
CA PRO A 172 10.29 -21.25 -6.71
C PRO A 172 9.41 -20.09 -7.17
N PHE A 173 9.99 -19.25 -8.03
CA PHE A 173 9.25 -18.21 -8.70
C PHE A 173 8.17 -18.90 -9.53
N PRO A 174 6.89 -18.49 -9.45
CA PRO A 174 5.95 -18.85 -10.49
C PRO A 174 6.44 -18.17 -11.76
N ASP A 175 7.03 -18.96 -12.66
CA ASP A 175 7.55 -18.60 -13.99
C ASP A 175 8.39 -17.32 -14.08
N GLU A 176 9.67 -17.47 -14.45
CA GLU A 176 10.58 -16.39 -14.88
C GLU A 176 10.16 -15.68 -16.19
N ASN A 177 8.87 -15.72 -16.54
CA ASN A 177 8.31 -14.87 -17.56
C ASN A 177 7.87 -13.52 -16.97
N LEU A 178 8.86 -12.63 -16.84
CA LEU A 178 8.81 -11.17 -17.03
C LEU A 178 8.15 -10.31 -15.92
N VAL A 179 8.80 -10.16 -14.76
CA VAL A 179 8.68 -8.89 -14.00
C VAL A 179 9.61 -7.87 -14.66
N LYS A 180 9.07 -7.10 -15.60
CA LYS A 180 9.79 -5.95 -16.17
C LYS A 180 9.77 -4.81 -15.14
N PHE A 181 10.70 -3.88 -15.19
CA PHE A 181 10.62 -2.64 -14.40
C PHE A 181 10.35 -1.47 -15.34
N GLU A 182 9.60 -0.49 -14.87
CA GLU A 182 9.51 0.80 -15.54
C GLU A 182 9.93 1.91 -14.58
N THR A 183 10.65 2.89 -15.13
CA THR A 183 10.98 4.13 -14.43
C THR A 183 9.96 5.19 -14.84
N VAL A 184 9.38 5.85 -13.85
CA VAL A 184 8.45 6.97 -13.99
C VAL A 184 9.21 8.23 -13.58
N SER A 185 9.20 9.25 -14.43
CA SER A 185 9.94 10.48 -14.17
C SER A 185 9.07 11.71 -14.37
N GLY A 186 9.40 12.78 -13.69
CA GLY A 186 8.65 14.01 -13.78
C GLY A 186 9.22 15.11 -12.91
N GLN A 187 8.43 16.16 -12.77
CA GLN A 187 8.74 17.27 -11.90
C GLN A 187 7.52 17.68 -11.08
N VAL A 188 7.79 18.31 -9.94
CA VAL A 188 6.81 18.85 -9.03
C VAL A 188 7.00 20.35 -8.96
N SER A 189 5.91 21.07 -9.18
CA SER A 189 5.87 22.54 -9.13
C SER A 189 4.95 23.00 -8.01
N ILE A 190 5.23 24.18 -7.46
CA ILE A 190 4.35 24.87 -6.51
C ILE A 190 4.06 26.28 -7.06
N PRO A 191 2.88 26.86 -6.80
CA PRO A 191 2.41 28.09 -7.45
C PRO A 191 3.18 29.36 -7.07
N TYR A 192 4.03 29.31 -6.05
CA TYR A 192 4.82 30.45 -5.59
C TYR A 192 6.17 29.96 -5.04
N GLU A 193 7.19 30.79 -5.18
CA GLU A 193 8.55 30.47 -4.77
C GLU A 193 8.67 30.54 -3.24
N ILE A 194 8.52 29.39 -2.56
CA ILE A 194 8.82 29.25 -1.13
C ILE A 194 10.12 28.50 -0.98
N MET A 195 11.04 29.03 -0.18
CA MET A 195 12.14 28.25 0.36
C MET A 195 11.57 27.20 1.32
N MET A 196 11.63 25.93 0.92
CA MET A 196 11.28 24.83 1.80
C MET A 196 12.16 24.87 3.05
N GLY A 197 11.54 24.70 4.23
CA GLY A 197 12.26 24.59 5.47
C GLY A 197 13.19 23.37 5.46
N ARG A 198 14.30 23.46 6.20
CA ARG A 198 15.22 22.32 6.36
C ARG A 198 14.48 21.09 6.87
N GLY A 199 14.80 19.92 6.30
CA GLY A 199 14.17 18.64 6.62
C GLY A 199 12.87 18.35 5.86
N ALA A 200 12.47 19.19 4.90
CA ALA A 200 11.30 18.92 4.08
C ALA A 200 11.54 17.75 3.11
N ASN A 201 10.53 16.91 2.91
CA ASN A 201 10.59 15.77 2.02
C ASN A 201 9.46 15.83 1.00
N LEU A 202 9.81 15.67 -0.28
CA LEU A 202 8.87 15.32 -1.32
C LEU A 202 8.59 13.83 -1.25
N VAL A 203 7.32 13.44 -1.21
CA VAL A 203 6.88 12.06 -1.34
C VAL A 203 6.08 11.93 -2.62
N VAL A 204 6.51 11.03 -3.51
CA VAL A 204 5.80 10.70 -4.75
C VAL A 204 5.43 9.23 -4.70
N ARG A 205 4.13 8.97 -4.71
CA ARG A 205 3.58 7.62 -4.66
C ARG A 205 2.69 7.36 -5.86
N LEU A 206 2.75 6.13 -6.36
CA LEU A 206 1.85 5.59 -7.36
C LEU A 206 0.93 4.58 -6.69
N VAL A 207 -0.37 4.85 -6.69
CA VAL A 207 -1.38 4.01 -6.03
C VAL A 207 -2.46 3.60 -7.02
N GLU A 208 -3.14 2.50 -6.76
CA GLU A 208 -4.31 2.08 -7.54
C GLU A 208 -5.45 3.12 -7.44
N ASP A 209 -5.99 3.49 -8.60
CA ASP A 209 -7.18 4.34 -8.75
C ASP A 209 -8.41 3.50 -8.39
N GLY A 210 -8.67 3.38 -7.08
CA GLY A 210 -9.63 2.43 -6.53
C GLY A 210 -11.08 2.74 -6.89
N LEU A 211 -11.65 1.97 -7.83
CA LEU A 211 -13.09 1.62 -7.86
C LEU A 211 -13.38 0.28 -7.14
N ALA A 212 -12.37 -0.42 -6.64
CA ALA A 212 -12.54 -1.66 -5.89
C ALA A 212 -12.41 -1.37 -4.39
N GLY A 213 -13.53 -1.40 -3.67
CA GLY A 213 -13.64 -1.14 -2.22
C GLY A 213 -12.93 -2.16 -1.31
N GLY A 214 -11.65 -2.44 -1.57
CA GLY A 214 -10.77 -3.20 -0.69
C GLY A 214 -9.98 -2.27 0.25
N PRO A 215 -9.75 -2.64 1.52
CA PRO A 215 -9.09 -1.80 2.51
C PRO A 215 -7.56 -1.78 2.36
N ASN A 216 -6.99 -2.05 1.20
CA ASN A 216 -5.54 -1.96 0.97
C ASN A 216 -5.32 -1.25 -0.37
N GLN A 217 -4.91 0.02 -0.35
CA GLN A 217 -4.39 0.66 -1.55
C GLN A 217 -3.06 0.00 -1.89
N ILE A 218 -2.99 -0.67 -3.03
CA ILE A 218 -1.74 -1.24 -3.50
C ILE A 218 -0.88 -0.07 -3.98
N ILE A 219 0.29 0.06 -3.37
CA ILE A 219 1.32 1.01 -3.77
C ILE A 219 2.14 0.34 -4.87
N ALA A 220 1.99 0.83 -6.10
CA ALA A 220 2.75 0.32 -7.24
C ALA A 220 4.20 0.81 -7.21
N GLY A 221 4.48 1.95 -6.57
CA GLY A 221 5.82 2.46 -6.34
C GLY A 221 5.80 3.71 -5.47
N GLU A 222 6.88 3.95 -4.72
CA GLU A 222 7.08 5.16 -3.93
C GLU A 222 8.54 5.63 -4.00
N THR A 223 8.72 6.94 -4.07
CA THR A 223 10.02 7.59 -3.90
C THR A 223 9.88 8.76 -2.93
N ARG A 224 10.94 9.00 -2.16
CA ARG A 224 11.01 10.06 -1.17
C ARG A 224 12.32 10.80 -1.34
N GLN A 225 12.25 12.12 -1.41
CA GLN A 225 13.38 12.98 -1.71
C GLN A 225 13.43 14.15 -0.74
N MET A 226 14.59 14.33 -0.09
CA MET A 226 14.84 15.50 0.75
C MET A 226 14.97 16.74 -0.13
N LEU A 227 14.28 17.82 0.23
CA LEU A 227 14.23 19.06 -0.56
C LEU A 227 15.30 20.09 -0.17
N ASP A 228 16.11 19.80 0.85
CA ASP A 228 17.14 20.68 1.36
C ASP A 228 18.15 21.06 0.27
N GLY A 229 18.20 22.35 -0.07
CA GLY A 229 19.10 22.88 -1.09
C GLY A 229 18.69 22.56 -2.54
N ILE A 230 17.51 21.97 -2.75
CA ILE A 230 16.95 21.73 -4.07
C ILE A 230 16.01 22.89 -4.43
N SER A 231 16.17 23.47 -5.62
CA SER A 231 15.28 24.51 -6.14
C SER A 231 14.14 23.90 -6.97
N LEU A 232 13.06 24.65 -7.12
CA LEU A 232 11.96 24.28 -8.00
C LEU A 232 12.39 24.32 -9.48
N PRO A 233 11.74 23.52 -10.35
CA PRO A 233 10.81 22.45 -10.01
C PRO A 233 11.54 21.19 -9.50
N TYR A 234 10.95 20.48 -8.54
CA TYR A 234 11.58 19.28 -7.95
C TYR A 234 11.44 18.09 -8.89
N LYS A 235 12.57 17.64 -9.45
CA LYS A 235 12.59 16.46 -10.31
C LYS A 235 12.53 15.19 -9.49
N PHE A 236 11.69 14.25 -9.88
CA PHE A 236 11.59 12.94 -9.26
C PHE A 236 11.81 11.81 -10.28
N SER A 237 12.24 10.67 -9.76
CA SER A 237 12.32 9.40 -10.49
C SER A 237 11.86 8.28 -9.56
N LEU A 238 10.92 7.47 -10.04
CA LEU A 238 10.32 6.37 -9.32
C LEU A 238 10.42 5.10 -10.17
N THR A 239 11.00 4.03 -9.61
CA THR A 239 10.99 2.72 -10.26
C THR A 239 9.86 1.87 -9.71
N ARG A 240 9.12 1.19 -10.59
CA ARG A 240 8.09 0.22 -10.20
C ARG A 240 8.22 -1.10 -10.96
N PRO A 241 7.80 -2.22 -10.35
CA PRO A 241 7.63 -3.48 -11.06
C PRO A 241 6.39 -3.45 -11.97
N LEU A 242 6.55 -4.00 -13.16
CA LEU A 242 5.50 -4.36 -14.10
C LEU A 242 5.16 -5.83 -13.88
N ASN A 243 4.04 -6.07 -13.21
CA ASN A 243 3.45 -7.40 -13.18
C ASN A 243 2.46 -7.49 -14.35
N THR A 244 2.68 -8.44 -15.25
CA THR A 244 1.81 -8.67 -16.42
C THR A 244 0.36 -8.99 -16.03
N LYS A 245 0.12 -9.45 -14.79
CA LYS A 245 -1.22 -9.72 -14.24
C LYS A 245 -1.94 -8.48 -13.70
N THR A 246 -1.23 -7.37 -13.45
CA THR A 246 -1.80 -6.12 -12.90
C THR A 246 -1.47 -4.90 -13.76
N ALA A 247 -0.99 -5.12 -14.99
CA ALA A 247 -0.63 -4.04 -15.92
C ALA A 247 -1.83 -3.14 -16.29
N ASP A 248 -3.05 -3.69 -16.19
CA ASP A 248 -4.30 -3.00 -16.53
C ASP A 248 -4.96 -2.28 -15.33
N VAL A 249 -4.35 -2.32 -14.14
CA VAL A 249 -4.92 -1.61 -12.99
C VAL A 249 -4.69 -0.11 -13.18
N PRO A 250 -5.74 0.73 -13.18
CA PRO A 250 -5.56 2.17 -13.28
C PRO A 250 -4.81 2.68 -12.06
N LEU A 251 -3.83 3.55 -12.29
CA LEU A 251 -2.96 4.08 -11.24
C LEU A 251 -3.08 5.61 -11.24
N VAL A 252 -2.95 6.20 -10.05
CA VAL A 252 -2.94 7.64 -9.83
C VAL A 252 -1.74 8.02 -8.97
N PHE A 253 -1.27 9.25 -9.20
CA PHE A 253 -0.26 9.85 -8.36
C PHE A 253 -0.88 10.37 -7.06
N ASP A 254 -0.26 10.01 -5.95
CA ASP A 254 -0.45 10.63 -4.64
C ASP A 254 0.87 11.31 -4.26
N VAL A 255 0.89 12.65 -4.31
CA VAL A 255 2.10 13.45 -4.12
C VAL A 255 1.86 14.54 -3.12
N TRP A 256 2.80 14.69 -2.19
CA TRP A 256 2.77 15.72 -1.17
C TRP A 256 4.17 16.09 -0.70
N ILE A 257 4.28 17.23 -0.02
CA ILE A 257 5.49 17.63 0.70
C ILE A 257 5.21 17.51 2.20
N GLU A 258 6.12 16.86 2.90
CA GLU A 258 6.15 16.79 4.36
C GLU A 258 7.17 17.78 4.91
N ASP A 259 6.84 18.46 6.00
CA ASP A 259 7.83 19.25 6.76
C ASP A 259 8.74 18.34 7.61
N TRP A 260 9.66 18.96 8.35
CA TRP A 260 10.58 18.27 9.27
C TRP A 260 9.87 17.46 10.36
N ALA A 261 8.59 17.75 10.64
CA ALA A 261 7.75 17.06 11.61
C ALA A 261 6.83 16.00 10.95
N GLY A 262 7.00 15.74 9.66
CA GLY A 262 6.19 14.77 8.91
C GLY A 262 4.78 15.26 8.55
N ARG A 263 4.47 16.55 8.76
CA ARG A 263 3.15 17.12 8.45
C ARG A 263 3.06 17.44 6.97
N LYS A 264 1.95 17.07 6.34
CA LYS A 264 1.67 17.44 4.94
C LYS A 264 1.48 18.95 4.84
N THR A 265 2.31 19.62 4.06
CA THR A 265 2.26 21.07 3.84
C THR A 265 1.81 21.43 2.43
N PHE A 266 2.04 20.55 1.46
CA PHE A 266 1.56 20.69 0.08
C PHE A 266 1.00 19.37 -0.43
N THR A 267 -0.01 19.40 -1.29
CA THR A 267 -0.58 18.21 -1.95
C THR A 267 -1.01 18.52 -3.38
N LEU A 268 -1.24 17.50 -4.19
CA LEU A 268 -1.76 17.67 -5.55
C LEU A 268 -3.09 18.43 -5.54
N ALA A 269 -3.20 19.45 -6.40
CA ALA A 269 -4.45 20.19 -6.56
C ALA A 269 -5.59 19.32 -7.12
N LYS A 270 -5.23 18.35 -7.96
CA LYS A 270 -6.16 17.41 -8.60
C LYS A 270 -5.47 16.04 -8.76
N PRO A 271 -6.22 14.93 -8.71
CA PRO A 271 -5.67 13.62 -9.01
C PRO A 271 -5.05 13.58 -10.41
N VAL A 272 -3.81 13.13 -10.50
CA VAL A 272 -3.11 12.95 -11.79
C VAL A 272 -3.06 11.45 -12.09
N ARG A 273 -3.61 11.05 -13.23
CA ARG A 273 -3.61 9.65 -13.66
C ARG A 273 -2.25 9.27 -14.24
N PHE A 274 -1.83 8.06 -13.89
CA PHE A 274 -0.67 7.43 -14.49
C PHE A 274 -1.03 6.81 -15.84
N ASN A 275 -0.24 7.12 -16.86
CA ASN A 275 -0.46 6.68 -18.25
C ASN A 275 0.81 6.02 -18.85
N GLY A 276 1.69 5.46 -18.01
CA GLY A 276 2.92 4.74 -18.39
C GLY A 276 4.22 5.43 -17.98
N GLY A 277 5.29 4.66 -17.77
CA GLY A 277 6.59 5.15 -17.26
C GLY A 277 7.42 5.96 -18.26
N GLY A 278 7.23 5.75 -19.57
CA GLY A 278 7.93 6.51 -20.62
C GLY A 278 7.48 7.96 -20.80
N ARG A 279 6.62 8.49 -19.91
CA ARG A 279 6.11 9.87 -19.97
C ARG A 279 6.73 10.72 -18.88
N PHE A 280 6.92 11.99 -19.20
CA PHE A 280 7.31 13.00 -18.22
C PHE A 280 6.05 13.61 -17.60
N TYR A 281 5.95 13.59 -16.27
CA TYR A 281 4.80 14.10 -15.54
C TYR A 281 5.10 15.47 -14.92
N ASP A 282 4.18 16.42 -15.04
CA ASP A 282 4.22 17.69 -14.33
C ASP A 282 3.12 17.70 -13.27
N LEU A 283 3.53 17.81 -12.01
CA LEU A 283 2.69 17.58 -10.84
C LEU A 283 2.61 18.86 -10.00
N PRO A 284 1.62 19.74 -10.26
CA PRO A 284 1.45 20.97 -9.51
C PRO A 284 0.83 20.70 -8.14
N LEU A 285 1.53 21.11 -7.07
CA LEU A 285 1.02 21.06 -5.70
C LEU A 285 0.48 22.41 -5.26
N VAL A 286 -0.48 22.37 -4.35
CA VAL A 286 -1.04 23.52 -3.65
C VAL A 286 -0.74 23.39 -2.15
N ALA A 287 -0.54 24.51 -1.46
CA ALA A 287 -0.34 24.47 -0.02
C ALA A 287 -1.63 24.13 0.71
N LEU A 288 -1.47 23.40 1.80
CA LEU A 288 -2.50 23.16 2.79
C LEU A 288 -2.44 24.34 3.78
N THR A 289 -3.43 25.23 3.74
CA THR A 289 -3.55 26.33 4.71
C THR A 289 -4.22 25.83 5.99
N LEU A 290 -3.78 26.33 7.16
CA LEU A 290 -4.24 25.89 8.50
C LEU A 290 -5.76 26.04 8.75
N ASP A 291 -6.47 26.82 7.93
CA ASP A 291 -7.94 26.99 7.99
C ASP A 291 -8.71 26.11 6.99
N GLN A 292 -7.99 25.35 6.14
CA GLN A 292 -8.63 24.27 5.41
C GLN A 292 -8.62 23.04 6.32
N PRO A 293 -9.78 22.42 6.61
CA PRO A 293 -9.77 21.12 7.24
C PRO A 293 -8.81 20.26 6.42
N VAL A 294 -7.91 19.56 7.11
CA VAL A 294 -7.19 18.45 6.53
C VAL A 294 -8.27 17.47 6.11
N THR A 295 -8.79 17.64 4.91
CA THR A 295 -9.27 16.51 4.15
C THR A 295 -8.04 15.63 4.03
N GLN A 296 -7.92 14.66 4.96
CA GLN A 296 -7.74 13.27 4.53
C GLN A 296 -8.45 13.18 3.19
N PRO A 297 -7.81 12.72 2.09
CA PRO A 297 -8.51 12.59 0.83
C PRO A 297 -9.83 11.92 1.15
N GLN A 298 -10.89 12.74 1.16
CA GLN A 298 -12.17 12.30 1.62
C GLN A 298 -12.49 11.33 0.51
N PRO A 299 -12.64 10.01 0.80
CA PRO A 299 -12.94 9.05 -0.25
C PRO A 299 -14.07 9.71 -1.02
N PRO A 300 -13.85 10.06 -2.31
CA PRO A 300 -14.61 11.08 -3.00
C PRO A 300 -16.06 10.82 -2.66
N ALA A 301 -16.69 11.77 -1.94
CA ALA A 301 -18.01 11.58 -1.32
C ALA A 301 -18.82 10.78 -2.32
N PRO A 302 -19.22 9.53 -2.00
CA PRO A 302 -19.47 8.51 -3.01
C PRO A 302 -20.27 9.19 -4.07
N VAL A 303 -19.63 9.48 -5.20
CA VAL A 303 -20.39 9.78 -6.39
C VAL A 303 -21.17 8.49 -6.43
N SER A 304 -22.47 8.56 -6.12
CA SER A 304 -23.37 7.48 -6.49
C SER A 304 -23.12 7.43 -7.98
N ALA A 305 -22.17 6.59 -8.37
CA ALA A 305 -21.73 6.47 -9.73
C ALA A 305 -22.95 5.81 -10.31
N ILE A 306 -23.86 6.66 -10.80
CA ILE A 306 -25.11 6.24 -11.37
C ILE A 306 -24.68 5.17 -12.35
N PRO A 307 -25.07 3.91 -12.13
CA PRO A 307 -24.52 2.83 -12.91
C PRO A 307 -24.73 3.20 -14.39
N PRO A 308 -23.66 3.17 -15.20
CA PRO A 308 -23.73 3.75 -16.53
C PRO A 308 -24.84 3.06 -17.30
N THR A 309 -25.81 3.83 -17.79
CA THR A 309 -26.87 3.27 -18.63
C THR A 309 -26.27 2.99 -20.00
N ILE A 310 -26.23 1.71 -20.40
CA ILE A 310 -25.77 1.29 -21.71
C ILE A 310 -26.95 1.43 -22.67
N THR A 311 -26.89 2.44 -23.54
CA THR A 311 -27.90 2.65 -24.57
C THR A 311 -27.47 2.03 -25.90
N GLY A 312 -28.39 1.39 -26.61
CA GLY A 312 -28.13 0.89 -27.94
C GLY A 312 -29.40 0.57 -28.72
N GLU A 313 -29.20 -0.02 -29.89
CA GLU A 313 -30.25 -0.43 -30.80
C GLU A 313 -29.90 -1.78 -31.40
N ALA A 314 -30.84 -2.72 -31.30
CA ALA A 314 -30.77 -3.99 -32.02
C ALA A 314 -31.41 -3.81 -33.40
N ARG A 315 -30.71 -4.28 -34.43
CA ARG A 315 -31.14 -4.22 -35.83
C ARG A 315 -31.33 -5.62 -36.36
N PHE A 316 -32.54 -5.93 -36.80
CA PHE A 316 -32.85 -7.22 -37.41
C PHE A 316 -34.00 -7.07 -38.41
N ASP A 317 -33.96 -7.87 -39.46
CA ASP A 317 -35.01 -7.91 -40.46
C ASP A 317 -35.91 -9.13 -40.24
N ALA A 318 -37.12 -8.87 -39.74
CA ALA A 318 -38.13 -9.89 -39.53
C ALA A 318 -39.20 -9.86 -40.62
N TYR A 319 -38.80 -9.99 -41.88
CA TYR A 319 -39.70 -9.99 -43.04
C TYR A 319 -40.89 -10.98 -42.96
N LYS A 320 -40.74 -12.12 -42.28
CA LYS A 320 -41.81 -13.10 -42.03
C LYS A 320 -42.73 -12.76 -40.85
N GLY A 321 -42.45 -11.67 -40.13
CA GLY A 321 -43.05 -11.34 -38.85
C GLY A 321 -42.47 -12.13 -37.68
N LEU A 322 -42.66 -11.61 -36.47
CA LEU A 322 -42.33 -12.32 -35.22
C LEU A 322 -43.59 -12.95 -34.62
N PRO A 323 -43.49 -14.15 -34.02
CA PRO A 323 -44.61 -14.73 -33.28
C PRO A 323 -45.09 -13.86 -32.13
N LYS A 324 -46.39 -13.97 -31.81
CA LYS A 324 -46.99 -13.22 -30.70
C LYS A 324 -46.31 -13.56 -29.37
N GLY A 325 -45.86 -12.53 -28.66
CA GLY A 325 -45.15 -12.66 -27.39
C GLY A 325 -43.66 -13.00 -27.54
N SER A 326 -43.07 -12.72 -28.70
CA SER A 326 -41.61 -12.66 -28.83
C SER A 326 -41.02 -11.59 -27.94
N VAL A 327 -39.85 -11.88 -27.37
CA VAL A 327 -39.13 -11.02 -26.45
C VAL A 327 -37.69 -10.89 -26.92
N MET A 328 -37.20 -9.65 -26.97
CA MET A 328 -35.78 -9.37 -27.09
C MET A 328 -35.13 -9.42 -25.71
N ILE A 329 -34.09 -10.23 -25.58
CA ILE A 329 -33.29 -10.36 -24.37
C ILE A 329 -31.94 -9.74 -24.65
N VAL A 330 -31.61 -8.69 -23.91
CA VAL A 330 -30.31 -8.01 -23.93
C VAL A 330 -29.57 -8.40 -22.66
N GLU A 331 -28.41 -9.01 -22.79
CA GLU A 331 -27.57 -9.45 -21.68
C GLU A 331 -26.18 -8.85 -21.83
N LEU A 332 -25.63 -8.39 -20.70
CA LEU A 332 -24.22 -8.04 -20.59
C LEU A 332 -23.51 -9.19 -19.88
N GLU A 333 -22.59 -9.84 -20.57
CA GLU A 333 -21.83 -10.96 -20.04
C GLU A 333 -20.34 -10.62 -19.98
N ARG A 334 -19.66 -11.07 -18.93
CA ARG A 334 -18.20 -11.04 -18.83
C ARG A 334 -17.67 -12.44 -18.89
N GLN A 335 -16.67 -12.64 -19.76
CA GLN A 335 -15.98 -13.91 -19.84
C GLN A 335 -15.04 -14.04 -18.64
N ASP A 336 -15.26 -15.06 -17.83
CA ASP A 336 -14.31 -15.47 -16.79
C ASP A 336 -13.40 -16.54 -17.41
N TYR A 337 -12.08 -16.41 -17.25
CA TYR A 337 -11.09 -17.31 -17.84
C TYR A 337 -11.21 -18.76 -17.34
N THR A 338 -11.94 -18.98 -16.25
CA THR A 338 -12.05 -20.30 -15.60
C THR A 338 -13.48 -20.83 -15.47
N ALA A 339 -14.50 -20.07 -15.87
CA ALA A 339 -15.91 -20.40 -15.62
C ALA A 339 -16.86 -19.98 -16.77
N ARG A 340 -18.14 -20.36 -16.65
CA ARG A 340 -19.19 -19.87 -17.55
C ARG A 340 -19.27 -18.34 -17.47
N PRO A 341 -19.58 -17.63 -18.58
CA PRO A 341 -19.68 -16.18 -18.57
C PRO A 341 -20.61 -15.66 -17.46
N ALA A 342 -20.13 -14.71 -16.68
CA ALA A 342 -20.90 -14.08 -15.62
C ALA A 342 -21.83 -13.03 -16.21
N ARG A 343 -23.13 -13.15 -15.96
CA ARG A 343 -24.14 -12.17 -16.40
C ARG A 343 -24.14 -10.96 -15.45
N ILE A 344 -23.76 -9.81 -15.97
CA ILE A 344 -23.67 -8.53 -15.24
C ILE A 344 -25.01 -7.80 -15.24
N ALA A 345 -25.72 -7.85 -16.35
CA ALA A 345 -27.01 -7.17 -16.51
C ALA A 345 -27.89 -7.93 -17.51
N SER A 346 -29.21 -7.81 -17.37
CA SER A 346 -30.17 -8.34 -18.32
C SER A 346 -31.39 -7.45 -18.41
N GLN A 347 -31.93 -7.28 -19.61
CA GLN A 347 -33.18 -6.61 -19.89
C GLN A 347 -33.99 -7.46 -20.86
N ARG A 348 -35.29 -7.60 -20.59
CA ARG A 348 -36.25 -8.27 -21.46
C ARG A 348 -37.21 -7.23 -22.00
N ILE A 349 -37.29 -7.13 -23.33
CA ILE A 349 -38.13 -6.14 -24.03
C ILE A 349 -39.16 -6.94 -24.84
N PRO A 350 -40.46 -6.87 -24.50
CA PRO A 350 -41.50 -7.47 -25.32
C PRO A 350 -41.52 -6.79 -26.69
N LEU A 351 -41.54 -7.59 -27.75
CA LEU A 351 -41.53 -7.05 -29.11
C LEU A 351 -42.94 -6.86 -29.65
N ASP A 352 -43.93 -7.64 -29.22
CA ASP A 352 -45.35 -7.48 -29.60
C ASP A 352 -45.61 -7.21 -31.10
N GLY A 353 -44.78 -7.79 -31.98
CA GLY A 353 -44.85 -7.62 -33.44
C GLY A 353 -43.96 -6.53 -34.03
N LEU A 354 -43.21 -5.79 -33.20
CA LEU A 354 -42.19 -4.83 -33.62
C LEU A 354 -41.00 -5.55 -34.28
N SER A 355 -40.55 -5.01 -35.41
CA SER A 355 -39.39 -5.46 -36.17
C SER A 355 -38.50 -4.28 -36.56
N GLY A 356 -37.27 -4.56 -37.00
CA GLY A 356 -36.34 -3.53 -37.45
C GLY A 356 -35.42 -3.04 -36.34
N TYR A 357 -35.70 -1.83 -35.83
CA TYR A 357 -34.81 -1.05 -34.97
C TYR A 357 -35.38 -0.95 -33.54
N ILE A 358 -34.87 -1.77 -32.63
CA ILE A 358 -35.37 -1.82 -31.25
C ILE A 358 -34.32 -1.21 -30.32
N LYS A 359 -34.66 -0.05 -29.75
CA LYS A 359 -33.82 0.60 -28.74
C LYS A 359 -33.83 -0.16 -27.43
N PHE A 360 -32.70 -0.13 -26.73
CA PHE A 360 -32.58 -0.70 -25.39
C PHE A 360 -31.70 0.20 -24.51
N ASP A 361 -31.92 0.08 -23.21
CA ASP A 361 -31.25 0.85 -22.17
C ASP A 361 -31.00 -0.09 -20.98
N LEU A 362 -29.81 -0.68 -21.01
CA LEU A 362 -29.40 -1.68 -20.04
C LEU A 362 -28.72 -1.00 -18.87
N ARG A 363 -29.21 -1.25 -17.65
CA ARG A 363 -28.67 -0.69 -16.41
C ARG A 363 -27.90 -1.77 -15.65
N PRO A 364 -26.56 -1.84 -15.79
CA PRO A 364 -25.74 -2.72 -14.99
C PRO A 364 -25.77 -2.29 -13.53
N THR A 365 -25.58 -3.22 -12.60
CA THR A 365 -25.38 -2.90 -11.18
C THR A 365 -23.92 -2.58 -10.86
N GLU A 366 -23.00 -2.96 -11.75
CA GLU A 366 -21.57 -2.70 -11.62
C GLU A 366 -21.18 -1.32 -12.20
N THR A 367 -20.28 -0.62 -11.52
CA THR A 367 -19.65 0.63 -11.98
C THR A 367 -18.34 0.33 -12.71
N GLY A 368 -17.91 1.20 -13.64
CA GLY A 368 -16.62 1.04 -14.33
C GLY A 368 -16.57 -0.05 -15.41
N ILE A 369 -17.72 -0.56 -15.86
CA ILE A 369 -17.83 -1.66 -16.84
C ILE A 369 -17.11 -1.45 -18.18
N TYR A 370 -16.82 -0.20 -18.57
CA TYR A 370 -16.12 0.12 -19.83
C TYR A 370 -14.60 -0.06 -19.74
N ASP A 371 -14.05 -0.09 -18.52
CA ASP A 371 -12.61 -0.09 -18.25
C ASP A 371 -12.11 -1.48 -17.79
N GLN A 372 -12.97 -2.50 -17.85
CA GLN A 372 -12.67 -3.87 -17.42
C GLN A 372 -12.04 -4.70 -18.55
N ASN A 373 -11.08 -5.57 -18.19
CA ASN A 373 -10.49 -6.59 -19.06
C ASN A 373 -10.71 -8.01 -18.48
N PRO A 374 -11.22 -8.98 -19.26
CA PRO A 374 -11.69 -8.85 -20.63
C PRO A 374 -12.98 -8.02 -20.67
N LYS A 375 -13.13 -7.22 -21.73
CA LYS A 375 -14.27 -6.33 -21.86
C LYS A 375 -15.59 -7.12 -21.90
N PRO A 376 -16.62 -6.67 -21.18
CA PRO A 376 -17.94 -7.26 -21.26
C PRO A 376 -18.48 -7.27 -22.70
N ARG A 377 -19.29 -8.28 -23.01
CA ARG A 377 -19.95 -8.44 -24.30
C ARG A 377 -21.45 -8.31 -24.14
N LEU A 378 -22.06 -7.53 -25.02
CA LEU A 378 -23.50 -7.48 -25.21
C LEU A 378 -23.93 -8.68 -26.04
N ARG A 379 -24.76 -9.53 -25.45
CA ARG A 379 -25.48 -10.59 -26.15
C ARG A 379 -26.93 -10.20 -26.26
N ILE A 380 -27.42 -10.21 -27.49
CA ILE A 380 -28.81 -9.90 -27.80
C ILE A 380 -29.36 -11.10 -28.55
N ARG A 381 -30.52 -11.57 -28.09
CA ARG A 381 -31.29 -12.60 -28.78
C ARG A 381 -32.77 -12.30 -28.73
N ILE A 382 -33.49 -12.78 -29.75
CA ILE A 382 -34.94 -12.70 -29.83
C ILE A 382 -35.48 -14.11 -29.73
N GLU A 383 -36.35 -14.34 -28.76
CA GLU A 383 -36.94 -15.63 -28.46
C GLU A 383 -38.47 -15.57 -28.51
N ASP A 384 -39.12 -16.70 -28.76
CA ASP A 384 -40.55 -16.87 -28.51
C ASP A 384 -40.86 -17.28 -27.07
N LYS A 385 -42.15 -17.49 -26.77
CA LYS A 385 -42.62 -17.96 -25.46
C LYS A 385 -42.08 -19.34 -25.06
N SER A 386 -41.64 -20.15 -26.02
CA SER A 386 -41.04 -21.47 -25.80
C SER A 386 -39.52 -21.44 -25.61
N GLY A 387 -38.89 -20.26 -25.74
CA GLY A 387 -37.44 -20.09 -25.67
C GLY A 387 -36.70 -20.38 -26.98
N ARG A 388 -37.42 -20.55 -28.09
CA ARG A 388 -36.80 -20.74 -29.41
C ARG A 388 -36.21 -19.43 -29.90
N VAL A 389 -34.91 -19.44 -30.21
CA VAL A 389 -34.18 -18.26 -30.72
C VAL A 389 -34.43 -18.07 -32.22
N PHE A 390 -34.82 -16.86 -32.61
CA PHE A 390 -35.01 -16.45 -34.01
C PHE A 390 -33.90 -15.54 -34.53
N PHE A 391 -33.40 -14.65 -33.68
CA PHE A 391 -32.31 -13.76 -34.03
C PHE A 391 -31.31 -13.69 -32.89
N SER A 392 -30.03 -13.58 -33.21
CA SER A 392 -28.99 -13.38 -32.20
C SER A 392 -27.75 -12.69 -32.78
N ASN A 393 -26.85 -12.22 -31.91
CA ASN A 393 -25.48 -11.87 -32.31
C ASN A 393 -24.49 -12.94 -31.81
N PRO A 394 -24.20 -14.00 -32.60
CA PRO A 394 -23.27 -15.06 -32.20
C PRO A 394 -21.92 -14.49 -31.75
N GLY A 395 -21.42 -14.95 -30.61
CA GLY A 395 -20.17 -14.46 -30.01
C GLY A 395 -20.29 -13.13 -29.24
N GLY A 396 -21.43 -12.44 -29.31
CA GLY A 396 -21.65 -11.16 -28.64
C GLY A 396 -20.86 -9.99 -29.25
N THR A 397 -21.24 -8.77 -28.89
CA THR A 397 -20.58 -7.53 -29.31
C THR A 397 -19.81 -6.95 -28.12
N GLU A 398 -18.52 -6.71 -28.27
CA GLU A 398 -17.71 -6.06 -27.22
C GLU A 398 -18.30 -4.70 -26.87
N LEU A 399 -18.48 -4.45 -25.56
CA LEU A 399 -19.02 -3.21 -25.05
C LEU A 399 -18.09 -2.02 -25.36
N LYS A 400 -18.65 -0.97 -25.97
CA LYS A 400 -17.98 0.31 -26.21
C LYS A 400 -18.74 1.45 -25.52
N ARG A 401 -18.02 2.52 -25.15
CA ARG A 401 -18.64 3.74 -24.62
C ARG A 401 -19.56 4.37 -25.68
N GLY A 402 -20.70 4.90 -25.24
CA GLY A 402 -21.69 5.55 -26.10
C GLY A 402 -22.73 4.59 -26.67
N PHE A 403 -23.48 5.09 -27.67
CA PHE A 403 -24.57 4.35 -28.32
C PHE A 403 -24.03 3.22 -29.19
N GLN A 404 -24.64 2.04 -29.11
CA GLN A 404 -24.22 0.87 -29.89
C GLN A 404 -25.35 0.32 -30.78
N ALA A 405 -25.09 0.29 -32.09
CA ALA A 405 -25.96 -0.39 -33.05
C ALA A 405 -25.47 -1.83 -33.27
N ILE A 406 -26.32 -2.81 -32.95
CA ILE A 406 -25.98 -4.24 -33.00
C ILE A 406 -26.86 -4.94 -34.03
N HIS A 407 -26.24 -5.52 -35.06
CA HIS A 407 -26.95 -6.30 -36.06
C HIS A 407 -27.13 -7.74 -35.59
N LEU A 408 -28.37 -8.22 -35.57
CA LEU A 408 -28.70 -9.60 -35.26
C LEU A 408 -28.81 -10.41 -36.54
N ARG A 409 -28.32 -11.65 -36.48
CA ARG A 409 -28.42 -12.65 -37.55
C ARG A 409 -29.60 -13.56 -37.26
N ALA A 410 -30.36 -13.86 -38.31
CA ALA A 410 -31.41 -14.87 -38.26
C ALA A 410 -30.81 -16.25 -37.90
N ALA A 411 -31.53 -16.99 -37.07
CA ALA A 411 -31.22 -18.39 -36.80
C ALA A 411 -31.48 -19.23 -38.08
N PRO A 412 -30.80 -20.38 -38.26
CA PRO A 412 -30.95 -21.22 -39.45
C PRO A 412 -32.40 -21.62 -39.77
N ASN A 413 -33.25 -21.64 -38.74
CA ASN A 413 -34.64 -22.09 -38.81
C ASN A 413 -35.66 -20.94 -38.70
N TYR A 414 -35.27 -19.71 -39.06
CA TYR A 414 -36.13 -18.52 -39.08
C TYR A 414 -36.79 -18.28 -40.45
#